data_AF-A0A7U6M2V2-F1
#
_entry.id   AF-A0A7U6M2V2-F1
#
_cell.length_a   1.000
_cell.length_b   1.000
_cell.length_c   1.000
_cell.angle_alpha   90.00
_cell.angle_beta   90.00
_cell.angle_gamma   90.00
#
_symmetry.space_group_name_H-M   'P 1'
#
loop_
_entity.id
_entity.type
_entity.pdbx_description
1 polymer ?
#
loop_
_entity_poly.entity_id
_entity_poly.type
_entity_poly.pdbx_seq_one_letter_code
_entity_poly.pdbx_strand_id
1 'polypeptide(L)'
;MSNQKKPLMTAPGFLMPWEEAKRLIDARSDATMYKYIALGFPAPLEISPRRTDGAVGKRMFVRTEVEAWIKAKLAERDAAYGRGQPA
;
A
#
# COMPACT_ATOMS: atom_id res chain seq x y z
N MET A 1 -24.87 -1.89 26.91
CA MET A 1 -25.03 -1.87 25.43
C MET A 1 -23.84 -2.57 24.82
N SER A 2 -24.03 -3.75 24.22
CA SER A 2 -22.94 -4.57 23.68
C SER A 2 -22.36 -3.92 22.43
N ASN A 3 -21.08 -3.53 22.49
CA ASN A 3 -20.37 -2.92 21.37
C ASN A 3 -20.02 -4.03 20.36
N GLN A 4 -20.96 -4.35 19.46
CA GLN A 4 -20.70 -5.24 18.32
C GLN A 4 -19.58 -4.62 17.48
N LYS A 5 -18.35 -5.11 17.64
CA LYS A 5 -17.27 -4.89 16.68
C LYS A 5 -17.77 -5.42 15.34
N LYS A 6 -18.18 -4.52 14.43
CA LYS A 6 -18.46 -4.86 13.04
C LYS A 6 -17.29 -5.71 12.54
N PRO A 7 -17.54 -6.89 11.93
CA PRO A 7 -16.47 -7.67 11.35
C PRO A 7 -15.74 -6.74 10.38
N LEU A 8 -14.42 -6.60 10.57
CA LEU A 8 -13.55 -5.99 9.58
C LEU A 8 -13.82 -6.76 8.29
N MET A 9 -14.57 -6.14 7.36
CA MET A 9 -14.69 -6.66 5.99
C MET A 9 -13.27 -6.96 5.54
N THR A 10 -12.91 -8.22 5.50
CA THR A 10 -11.62 -8.66 5.00
C THR A 10 -11.58 -8.18 3.55
N ALA A 11 -10.59 -7.35 3.23
CA ALA A 11 -10.44 -6.89 1.85
C ALA A 11 -10.38 -8.14 0.94
N PRO A 12 -11.04 -8.13 -0.22
CA PRO A 12 -10.90 -9.21 -1.19
C PRO A 12 -9.41 -9.51 -1.43
N GLY A 13 -9.02 -10.77 -1.59
CA GLY A 13 -7.60 -11.16 -1.65
C GLY A 13 -6.78 -10.45 -2.73
N PHE A 14 -7.41 -9.94 -3.79
CA PHE A 14 -6.77 -9.16 -4.86
C PHE A 14 -6.54 -7.68 -4.51
N LEU A 15 -7.10 -7.20 -3.39
CA LEU A 15 -6.91 -5.85 -2.88
C LEU A 15 -6.02 -5.86 -1.64
N MET A 16 -5.30 -4.77 -1.49
CA MET A 16 -4.44 -4.50 -0.35
C MET A 16 -4.89 -3.21 0.33
N PRO A 17 -5.28 -3.24 1.61
CA PRO A 17 -5.59 -2.04 2.37
C PRO A 17 -4.42 -1.06 2.43
N TRP A 18 -4.74 0.24 2.48
CA TRP A 18 -3.75 1.32 2.58
C TRP A 18 -2.72 1.11 3.70
N GLU A 19 -3.18 0.72 4.89
CA GLU A 19 -2.31 0.46 6.05
C GLU A 19 -1.45 -0.80 5.89
N GLU A 20 -1.89 -1.78 5.10
CA GLU A 20 -1.06 -2.97 4.80
C GLU A 20 0.08 -2.58 3.85
N ALA A 21 -0.23 -1.84 2.78
CA ALA A 21 0.78 -1.33 1.85
C ALA A 21 1.83 -0.46 2.56
N LYS A 22 1.40 0.43 3.47
CA LYS A 22 2.32 1.25 4.28
C LYS A 22 3.31 0.40 5.08
N ARG A 23 2.85 -0.68 5.71
CA ARG A 23 3.72 -1.58 6.49
C ARG A 23 4.73 -2.31 5.61
N LEU A 24 4.34 -2.70 4.40
CA LEU A 24 5.22 -3.43 3.47
C LEU A 24 6.43 -2.61 3.03
N ILE A 25 6.29 -1.29 2.90
CA ILE A 25 7.37 -0.39 2.46
C ILE A 25 7.90 0.51 3.58
N ASP A 26 7.56 0.21 4.84
CA ASP A 26 7.90 0.99 6.04
C ASP A 26 7.54 2.49 5.94
N ALA A 27 6.42 2.81 5.29
CA ALA A 27 5.92 4.17 5.21
C ALA A 27 5.18 4.57 6.50
N ARG A 28 5.87 5.30 7.38
CA ARG A 28 5.36 5.71 8.71
C ARG A 28 4.19 6.69 8.69
N SER A 29 3.92 7.35 7.57
CA SER A 29 2.85 8.34 7.46
C SER A 29 2.20 8.31 6.07
N ASP A 30 0.99 8.84 5.97
CA ASP A 30 0.30 9.02 4.68
C ASP A 30 1.08 9.94 3.75
N ALA A 31 1.72 10.99 4.29
CA ALA A 31 2.58 11.87 3.50
C ALA A 31 3.78 11.10 2.91
N THR A 32 4.40 10.21 3.69
CA THR A 32 5.48 9.33 3.20
C THR A 32 4.98 8.39 2.12
N MET A 33 3.78 7.82 2.29
CA MET A 33 3.16 6.96 1.29
C MET A 33 2.95 7.69 -0.03
N TYR A 34 2.45 8.93 0.01
CA TYR A 34 2.28 9.76 -1.19
C TYR A 34 3.62 10.11 -1.86
N LYS A 35 4.70 10.27 -1.11
CA LYS A 35 6.04 10.43 -1.71
C LYS A 35 6.46 9.18 -2.48
N TYR A 36 6.22 7.98 -1.93
CA TYR A 36 6.49 6.74 -2.66
C TYR A 36 5.65 6.62 -3.93
N ILE A 37 4.37 6.99 -3.89
CA ILE A 37 3.49 7.03 -5.07
C ILE A 37 4.06 7.98 -6.14
N ALA A 38 4.53 9.17 -5.72
CA ALA A 38 5.18 10.11 -6.63
C ALA A 38 6.50 9.58 -7.23
N LEU A 39 7.18 8.66 -6.53
CA LEU A 39 8.39 7.97 -6.98
C LEU A 39 8.09 6.68 -7.79
N GLY A 40 6.82 6.45 -8.14
CA GLY A 40 6.41 5.34 -9.00
C GLY A 40 5.92 4.08 -8.27
N PHE A 41 5.62 4.17 -6.96
CA PHE A 41 4.82 3.14 -6.30
C PHE A 41 3.39 3.12 -6.89
N PRO A 42 2.71 1.96 -6.97
CA PRO A 42 1.36 1.87 -7.53
C PRO A 42 0.38 2.90 -6.96
N ALA A 43 -0.50 3.42 -7.80
CA ALA A 43 -1.53 4.38 -7.38
C ALA A 43 -2.68 3.66 -6.64
N PRO A 44 -3.25 4.28 -5.59
CA PRO A 44 -4.38 3.70 -4.89
C PRO A 44 -5.69 3.86 -5.69
N LEU A 45 -6.58 2.89 -5.51
CA LEU A 45 -7.99 2.95 -5.89
C LEU A 45 -8.81 3.59 -4.76
N GLU A 46 -9.67 4.54 -5.11
CA GLU A 46 -10.71 5.05 -4.22
C GLU A 46 -11.92 4.10 -4.28
N ILE A 47 -12.27 3.47 -3.15
CA ILE A 47 -13.29 2.39 -3.09
C ILE A 47 -14.56 2.83 -2.35
N SER A 48 -14.52 3.94 -1.63
CA SER A 48 -15.72 4.54 -1.07
C SER A 48 -16.01 5.88 -1.71
N PRO A 49 -17.26 6.36 -1.64
CA PRO A 49 -17.55 7.75 -1.97
C PRO A 49 -16.62 8.70 -1.22
N ARG A 50 -16.37 9.85 -1.85
CA ARG A 50 -15.71 10.97 -1.17
C ARG A 50 -16.52 11.38 0.04
N ARG A 51 -15.81 11.89 1.03
CA ARG A 51 -16.42 12.46 2.24
C ARG A 51 -17.13 13.77 1.87
N THR A 52 -18.00 14.25 2.75
CA THR A 52 -18.80 15.46 2.54
C THR A 52 -17.97 16.73 2.36
N ASP A 53 -16.73 16.74 2.85
CA ASP A 53 -15.72 17.79 2.68
C ASP A 53 -14.91 17.66 1.38
N GLY A 54 -15.26 16.70 0.52
CA GLY A 54 -14.52 16.39 -0.71
C GLY A 54 -13.24 15.59 -0.51
N ALA A 55 -12.87 15.25 0.74
CA ALA A 55 -11.70 14.44 1.03
C ALA A 55 -11.89 13.00 0.56
N VAL A 56 -10.77 12.37 0.19
CA VAL A 56 -10.75 10.99 -0.29
C VAL A 56 -11.27 10.04 0.79
N GLY A 57 -12.10 9.10 0.36
CA GLY A 57 -12.64 8.06 1.22
C GLY A 57 -11.64 6.93 1.52
N LYS A 58 -12.15 5.70 1.62
CA LYS A 58 -11.34 4.49 1.76
C LYS A 58 -10.54 4.24 0.48
N ARG A 59 -9.24 4.00 0.67
CA ARG A 59 -8.27 3.72 -0.38
C ARG A 59 -7.73 2.30 -0.24
N MET A 60 -7.55 1.61 -1.36
CA MET A 60 -6.87 0.32 -1.43
C MET A 60 -5.96 0.26 -2.65
N PHE A 61 -5.06 -0.70 -2.69
CA PHE A 61 -4.19 -0.96 -3.85
C PHE A 61 -4.57 -2.29 -4.49
N VAL A 62 -4.26 -2.44 -5.77
CA VAL A 62 -4.27 -3.76 -6.42
C VAL A 62 -3.05 -4.54 -5.91
N ARG A 63 -3.29 -5.68 -5.26
CA ARG A 63 -2.24 -6.46 -4.59
C ARG A 63 -1.12 -6.86 -5.55
N THR A 64 -1.48 -7.32 -6.74
CA THR A 64 -0.52 -7.80 -7.76
C THR A 64 0.40 -6.68 -8.26
N GLU A 65 -0.07 -5.44 -8.34
CA GLU A 65 0.75 -4.29 -8.73
C GLU A 65 1.79 -3.95 -7.65
N VAL A 66 1.37 -3.97 -6.39
CA VAL A 66 2.27 -3.74 -5.24
C VAL A 66 3.35 -4.82 -5.17
N GLU A 67 2.97 -6.09 -5.29
CA GLU A 67 3.91 -7.20 -5.27
C GLU A 67 4.89 -7.16 -6.45
N ALA A 68 4.40 -6.85 -7.66
CA ALA A 68 5.24 -6.69 -8.84
C ALA A 68 6.25 -5.55 -8.67
N TRP A 69 5.83 -4.42 -8.10
CA TRP A 69 6.71 -3.29 -7.81
C TRP A 69 7.81 -3.67 -6.80
N ILE A 70 7.45 -4.33 -5.70
CA ILE A 70 8.43 -4.78 -4.69
C ILE A 70 9.44 -5.75 -5.33
N LYS A 71 8.95 -6.72 -6.12
CA LYS A 71 9.81 -7.68 -6.82
C LYS A 71 10.77 -6.99 -7.78
N ALA A 72 10.30 -5.97 -8.51
CA ALA A 72 11.13 -5.17 -9.39
C ALA A 72 12.23 -4.42 -8.61
N LYS A 73 11.89 -3.78 -7.48
CA LYS A 73 12.87 -3.05 -6.65
C LYS A 73 13.91 -3.98 -6.00
N LEU A 74 13.50 -5.17 -5.59
CA LEU A 74 14.44 -6.18 -5.11
C LEU A 74 15.37 -6.66 -6.21
N ALA A 75 14.86 -6.86 -7.44
CA ALA A 75 15.68 -7.23 -8.59
C ALA A 75 16.66 -6.13 -8.99
N GLU A 76 16.23 -4.86 -8.99
CA GLU A 76 17.11 -3.69 -9.21
C GLU A 76 18.24 -3.64 -8.16
N ARG A 77 17.90 -3.82 -6.87
CA ARG A 77 18.89 -3.88 -5.78
C ARG A 77 19.87 -5.03 -5.99
N ASP A 78 19.37 -6.22 -6.27
CA ASP A 78 20.19 -7.41 -6.46
C ASP A 78 21.11 -7.28 -7.69
N ALA A 79 20.67 -6.58 -8.74
CA ALA A 79 21.51 -6.27 -9.89
C ALA A 79 22.59 -5.22 -9.58
N ALA A 80 22.27 -4.24 -8.73
CA ALA A 80 23.21 -3.17 -8.35
C ALA A 80 24.28 -3.63 -7.35
N TYR A 81 23.92 -4.49 -6.39
CA TYR A 81 24.79 -4.85 -5.27
C TYR A 81 25.13 -6.35 -5.20
N GLY A 82 24.61 -7.17 -6.11
CA GLY A 82 24.72 -8.62 -6.03
C GLY A 82 23.90 -9.20 -4.87
N ARG A 83 23.47 -10.46 -5.00
CA ARG A 83 22.74 -11.17 -3.94
C ARG A 83 23.71 -11.60 -2.82
N GLY A 84 24.31 -10.65 -2.09
CA GLY A 84 25.30 -11.03 -1.06
C GLY A 84 26.16 -9.95 -0.40
N GLN A 85 25.93 -8.65 -0.57
CA GLN A 85 26.70 -7.64 0.16
C GLN A 85 25.88 -7.08 1.33
N PRO A 86 26.09 -7.54 2.58
CA PRO A 86 25.72 -6.74 3.74
C PRO A 86 26.53 -5.44 3.69
N ALA A 87 25.84 -4.32 3.90
CA ALA A 87 26.48 -3.03 4.17
C ALA A 87 27.31 -3.10 5.45
#